data_AF-A0A537G6I5-F1
#
_entry.id   AF-A0A537G6I5-F1
#
_cell.length_a   1.000
_cell.length_b   1.000
_cell.length_c   1.000
_cell.angle_alpha   90.00
_cell.angle_beta   90.00
_cell.angle_gamma   90.00
#
_symmetry.space_group_name_H-M   'P 1'
#
loop_
_entity.id
_entity.type
_entity.pdbx_description
1 polymer ?
#
loop_
_entity_poly.entity_id
_entity_poly.type
_entity_poly.pdbx_seq_one_letter_code
_entity_poly.pdbx_strand_id
1 'polypeptide(L)' 'YALVDGELLTFRLPYPSGLFPKNVDGRIDDPKAGWKGRALWTTSGTRTLFHNEGGKEMRHKAVKIQLRPDPLAR' A
#
# COMPACT_ATOMS: atom_id res chain seq x y z
N TYR A 1 -3.86 1.66 10.37
CA TYR A 1 -4.06 3.02 10.90
C TYR A 1 -2.71 3.61 11.19
N ALA A 2 -2.53 4.91 10.94
CA ALA A 2 -1.33 5.63 11.33
C ALA A 2 -1.71 6.69 12.36
N LEU A 3 -1.01 6.75 13.49
CA LEU A 3 -1.19 7.82 14.46
C LEU A 3 -0.36 9.02 13.99
N VAL A 4 -1.02 10.11 13.63
CA VAL A 4 -0.40 11.35 13.16
C VAL A 4 -0.99 12.47 14.01
N ASP A 5 -0.13 13.22 14.72
CA ASP A 5 -0.54 14.35 15.56
C ASP A 5 -1.65 14.03 16.58
N GLY A 6 -1.68 12.79 17.08
CA GLY A 6 -2.68 12.33 18.05
C GLY A 6 -3.98 11.79 17.43
N GLU A 7 -4.10 11.81 16.10
CA GLU A 7 -5.27 11.29 15.37
C GLU A 7 -4.96 10.02 14.59
N LEU A 8 -5.92 9.09 14.55
CA LEU A 8 -5.79 7.85 13.77
C LEU A 8 -6.26 8.07 12.33
N LEU A 9 -5.31 8.18 11.42
CA LEU A 9 -5.59 8.28 9.99
C LEU A 9 -5.91 6.89 9.39
N THR A 10 -6.98 6.85 8.60
CA THR A 10 -7.46 5.66 7.89
C THR A 10 -7.36 5.84 6.38
N PHE A 11 -6.51 5.05 5.73
CA PHE A 11 -6.42 5.00 4.28
C PHE A 11 -7.39 3.95 3.72
N ARG A 12 -8.22 4.35 2.76
CA ARG A 12 -9.11 3.44 2.03
C ARG A 12 -8.61 3.31 0.60
N LEU A 13 -8.27 2.08 0.21
CA LEU A 13 -7.84 1.77 -1.13
C LEU A 13 -9.00 1.07 -1.89
N PRO A 14 -9.57 1.68 -2.93
CA PRO A 14 -10.70 1.08 -3.65
C PRO A 14 -10.27 -0.11 -4.54
N TYR A 15 -9.00 -0.23 -4.89
CA TYR A 15 -8.50 -1.25 -5.81
C TYR A 15 -6.99 -1.53 -5.58
N PRO A 16 -6.49 -2.78 -5.70
CA PRO A 16 -7.19 -3.99 -6.17
C PRO A 16 -8.19 -4.58 -5.18
N SER A 17 -9.32 -5.02 -5.71
CA SER A 17 -10.37 -5.68 -4.94
C SER A 17 -9.84 -6.99 -4.33
N GLY A 18 -10.21 -7.25 -3.07
CA GLY A 18 -9.71 -8.42 -2.33
C GLY A 18 -8.28 -8.28 -1.78
N LEU A 19 -7.68 -7.08 -1.85
CA LEU A 19 -6.43 -6.82 -1.13
C LEU A 19 -6.68 -6.93 0.38
N PHE A 20 -6.01 -7.90 1.00
CA PHE A 20 -5.94 -8.01 2.45
C PHE A 20 -4.55 -7.54 2.91
N PRO A 21 -4.39 -6.28 3.35
CA PRO A 21 -3.11 -5.75 3.76
C PRO A 21 -2.66 -6.42 5.06
N LYS A 22 -1.54 -7.13 4.99
CA LYS A 22 -0.87 -7.69 6.17
C LYS A 22 0.44 -6.95 6.36
N ASN A 23 0.54 -6.30 7.51
CA ASN A 23 1.57 -5.31 7.86
C ASN A 23 1.54 -4.08 6.94
N VAL A 24 1.87 -2.92 7.49
CA VAL A 24 1.98 -1.67 6.73
C VAL A 24 3.19 -0.92 7.26
N ASP A 25 4.20 -0.78 6.41
CA ASP A 25 5.50 -0.26 6.79
C ASP A 25 5.85 0.97 5.94
N GLY A 26 6.26 2.04 6.59
CA GLY A 26 6.85 3.20 5.91
C GLY A 26 8.27 2.87 5.48
N ARG A 27 8.58 3.03 4.19
CA ARG A 27 9.91 2.73 3.65
C ARG A 27 10.44 3.88 2.81
N ILE A 28 11.73 4.18 2.97
CA ILE A 28 12.48 5.11 2.13
C ILE A 28 13.35 4.25 1.20
N ASP A 29 12.92 4.12 -0.05
CA ASP A 29 13.64 3.39 -1.11
C ASP A 29 14.79 4.24 -1.70
N ASP A 30 14.62 5.57 -1.77
CA ASP A 30 15.65 6.51 -2.22
C ASP A 30 15.57 7.83 -1.41
N PRO A 31 16.57 8.16 -0.58
CA PRO A 31 16.56 9.39 0.21
C PRO A 31 16.68 10.67 -0.63
N LYS A 32 17.22 10.59 -1.86
CA LYS A 32 17.44 11.75 -2.74
C LYS A 32 16.24 12.04 -3.65
N ALA A 33 15.33 11.07 -3.85
CA ALA A 33 14.17 11.22 -4.73
C ALA A 33 12.94 11.91 -4.08
N GLY A 34 13.12 12.57 -2.94
CA GLY A 34 12.06 13.34 -2.27
C GLY A 34 10.86 12.49 -1.85
N TRP A 35 9.66 12.88 -2.26
CA TRP A 35 8.42 12.15 -1.93
C TRP A 35 8.24 10.86 -2.75
N LYS A 36 8.85 10.76 -3.93
CA LYS A 36 8.79 9.54 -4.77
C LYS A 36 9.65 8.41 -4.24
N GLY A 37 10.72 8.77 -3.55
CA GLY A 37 11.65 7.85 -2.91
C GLY A 37 11.12 7.22 -1.63
N ARG A 38 9.92 7.62 -1.16
CA ARG A 38 9.27 7.04 0.02
C ARG A 38 7.87 6.53 -0.32
N ALA A 39 7.44 5.48 0.37
CA ALA A 39 6.10 4.92 0.20
C ALA A 39 5.71 4.09 1.42
N LEU A 40 4.40 3.86 1.55
CA LEU A 40 3.92 2.77 2.39
C LEU A 40 3.99 1.47 1.59
N TRP A 41 4.50 0.43 2.22
CA TRP A 41 4.55 -0.91 1.68
C TRP A 41 3.64 -1.82 2.49
N THR A 42 2.90 -2.67 1.80
CA THR A 42 2.10 -3.73 2.42
C THR A 42 2.17 -4.99 1.58
N THR A 43 1.94 -6.13 2.21
CA THR A 43 1.85 -7.41 1.50
C THR A 43 0.39 -7.85 1.44
N SER A 44 0.01 -8.47 0.33
CA SER A 44 -1.26 -9.19 0.25
C SER A 44 -1.16 -10.47 1.07
N GLY A 45 -1.70 -10.44 2.29
CA GLY A 45 -1.68 -11.57 3.23
C GLY A 45 -2.86 -12.52 3.10
N THR A 46 -3.69 -12.37 2.05
CA THR A 46 -4.85 -13.25 1.83
C THR A 46 -4.38 -14.68 1.53
N ARG A 47 -4.99 -15.65 2.20
CA ARG A 47 -4.69 -17.09 2.01
C ARG A 47 -5.50 -17.72 0.88
N THR A 48 -6.53 -17.02 0.41
CA THR A 48 -7.48 -17.49 -0.60
C THR A 48 -7.35 -16.66 -1.88
N LEU A 49 -6.11 -16.49 -2.38
CA LEU A 49 -5.81 -15.70 -3.58
C LEU A 49 -6.62 -16.11 -4.81
N PHE A 50 -7.03 -17.38 -4.90
CA PHE A 50 -7.84 -17.91 -6.00
C PHE A 50 -9.28 -17.37 -6.04
N HIS A 51 -9.76 -16.72 -4.97
CA HIS A 51 -11.02 -15.98 -4.96
C HIS A 51 -10.85 -14.52 -5.39
N ASN A 52 -9.62 -14.01 -5.47
CA ASN A 52 -9.36 -12.66 -5.94
C ASN A 52 -9.33 -12.62 -7.47
N GLU A 53 -9.42 -11.40 -8.00
CA GLU A 53 -9.25 -11.14 -9.43
C GLU A 53 -7.95 -11.77 -9.96
N GLY A 54 -8.05 -12.51 -11.07
CA GLY A 54 -6.97 -13.32 -11.63
C GLY A 54 -6.99 -14.81 -11.24
N GLY A 55 -7.84 -15.23 -10.30
CA GLY A 55 -8.15 -16.63 -10.03
C GLY A 55 -6.95 -17.46 -9.56
N LYS A 56 -6.91 -18.75 -9.93
CA LYS A 56 -5.94 -19.73 -9.42
C LYS A 56 -4.47 -19.39 -9.68
N GLU A 57 -4.18 -18.60 -10.70
CA GLU A 57 -2.81 -18.18 -11.03
C GLU A 57 -2.33 -16.97 -10.22
N MET A 58 -3.17 -16.43 -9.34
CA MET A 58 -2.77 -15.31 -8.50
C MET A 58 -1.68 -15.68 -7.51
N ARG A 59 -0.80 -14.70 -7.28
CA ARG A 59 0.31 -14.79 -6.34
C ARG A 59 0.21 -13.65 -5.33
N HIS A 60 0.87 -13.82 -4.19
CA HIS A 60 1.02 -12.75 -3.21
C HIS A 60 1.74 -11.56 -3.86
N LYS A 61 1.25 -10.35 -3.57
CA LYS A 61 1.81 -9.11 -4.11
C LYS A 61 2.38 -8.28 -2.97
N ALA A 62 3.55 -7.68 -3.21
CA ALA A 62 4.00 -6.51 -2.46
C ALA A 62 3.41 -5.27 -3.14
N VAL A 63 2.70 -4.45 -2.36
CA VAL A 63 1.99 -3.27 -2.86
C VAL A 63 2.69 -2.03 -2.34
N LYS A 64 3.14 -1.19 -3.27
CA LYS A 64 3.69 0.14 -3.00
C LYS A 64 2.59 1.18 -3.11
N ILE A 65 2.31 1.89 -2.02
CA ILE A 65 1.34 2.98 -1.97
C ILE A 65 2.11 4.29 -1.88
N GLN A 66 2.10 5.08 -2.94
CA GLN A 66 2.75 6.39 -2.97
C GLN A 66 1.82 7.45 -2.38
N LEU A 67 2.32 8.17 -1.37
CA LEU A 67 1.63 9.31 -0.80
C LEU A 67 2.18 10.57 -1.44
N ARG A 68 1.31 11.26 -2.18
CA ARG A 68 1.67 12.52 -2.82
C ARG A 68 1.49 13.66 -1.83
N PRO A 69 2.37 14.68 -1.86
CA PRO A 69 2.18 15.88 -1.06
C PRO A 69 0.97 16.70 -1.55
N ASP A 70 0.68 16.65 -2.85
CA ASP A 70 -0.45 17.33 -3.49
C ASP A 70 -0.95 16.50 -4.69
N PRO A 71 -2.19 16.71 -5.18
CA PRO A 71 -2.78 15.89 -6.24
C PRO A 71 -2.07 16.02 -7.60
N LEU A 72 -1.34 17.12 -7.85
CA LEU A 72 -0.66 17.39 -9.11
C LEU A 72 0.84 17.08 -9.08
N ALA A 73 1.36 16.62 -7.94
CA ALA A 73 2.75 16.21 -7.78
C ALA A 73 3.12 15.16 -8.85
N ARG A 74 4.10 15.50 -9.68
CA ARG A 74 4.61 14.67 -10.78
C ARG A 74 5.84 13.91 -10.39
#